data_AF-A0A453JNW5-F1
#
_entry.id   AF-A0A453JNW5-F1
#
_cell.length_a   1.000
_cell.length_b   1.000
_cell.length_c   1.000
_cell.angle_alpha   90.00
_cell.angle_beta   90.00
_cell.angle_gamma   90.00
#
_symmetry.space_group_name_H-M   'P 1'
#
loop_
_entity.id
_entity.type
_entity.pdbx_description
1 polymer ?
#
loop_
_entity_poly.entity_id
_entity_poly.type
_entity_poly.pdbx_seq_one_letter_code
_entity_poly.pdbx_strand_id
1 'polypeptide(L)' 'MLLFKCCPYFTAGSEGHCRRLSQTYPTSQCKGDQCTEDCEHEGYPYAECDTDHQYPELSYCACFFPC' A
#
# COMPACT_ATOMS: atom_id res chain seq x y z
N MET A 1 17.29 38.34 7.95
CA MET A 1 17.86 37.58 6.81
C MET A 1 18.15 36.17 7.28
N LEU A 2 17.62 35.16 6.53
CA LEU A 2 17.98 33.72 6.51
C LEU A 2 17.51 32.88 7.72
N LEU A 3 16.38 32.13 7.65
CA LEU A 3 16.07 30.84 6.97
C LEU A 3 16.57 29.57 7.72
N PHE A 4 15.82 28.47 7.54
CA PHE A 4 15.88 27.12 8.17
C PHE A 4 14.96 26.97 9.39
N LYS A 5 13.70 26.52 9.30
CA LYS A 5 13.11 25.37 8.58
C LYS A 5 13.77 24.04 8.98
N CYS A 6 13.51 23.59 10.20
CA CYS A 6 13.59 22.17 10.56
C CYS A 6 12.29 21.79 11.25
N CYS A 7 11.34 21.26 10.45
CA CYS A 7 10.23 20.48 10.97
C CYS A 7 10.83 19.39 11.88
N PRO A 8 10.31 19.19 13.10
CA PRO A 8 10.71 18.03 13.88
C PRO A 8 10.29 16.80 13.08
N TYR A 9 11.31 16.04 12.69
CA TYR A 9 11.22 14.76 12.05
C TYR A 9 10.26 13.89 12.86
N PHE A 10 9.07 13.63 12.32
CA PHE A 10 8.31 12.45 12.68
C PHE A 10 9.18 11.25 12.29
N THR A 11 9.98 10.78 13.23
CA THR A 11 10.56 9.45 13.18
C THR A 11 9.42 8.45 13.39
N ALA A 12 8.63 8.24 12.34
CA ALA A 12 7.81 7.04 12.22
C ALA A 12 8.79 5.89 11.97
N GLY A 13 9.36 5.36 13.05
CA GLY A 13 9.94 4.02 13.02
C GLY A 13 8.81 3.05 12.77
N SER A 14 8.56 2.71 11.51
CA SER A 14 7.74 1.56 11.18
C SER A 14 8.68 0.36 11.10
N GLU A 15 8.72 -0.46 12.14
CA GLU A 15 9.15 -1.86 12.05
C GLU A 15 8.09 -2.67 11.25
N GLY A 16 7.67 -2.20 10.08
CA GLY A 16 6.49 -2.68 9.39
C GLY A 16 6.66 -2.73 7.88
N HIS A 17 6.01 -3.70 7.25
CA HIS A 17 5.97 -3.83 5.80
C HIS A 17 5.41 -2.55 5.18
N CYS A 18 6.12 -1.96 4.22
CA CYS A 18 5.62 -0.87 3.41
C CYS A 18 4.51 -1.36 2.50
N ARG A 19 3.47 -0.53 2.31
CA ARG A 19 2.36 -0.85 1.42
C ARG A 19 2.40 -0.01 0.14
N ARG A 20 1.96 -0.62 -0.96
CA ARG A 20 1.72 0.05 -2.25
C ARG A 20 0.44 -0.52 -2.86
N LEU A 21 -0.34 0.29 -3.56
CA LEU A 21 -1.46 -0.22 -4.35
C LEU A 21 -0.92 -0.90 -5.60
N SER A 22 -1.48 -2.06 -5.96
CA SER A 22 -1.15 -2.71 -7.23
C SER A 22 -1.51 -1.77 -8.38
N GLN A 23 -0.58 -1.61 -9.32
CA GLN A 23 -0.80 -0.74 -10.49
C GLN A 23 -1.60 -1.44 -11.59
N THR A 24 -1.56 -2.77 -11.60
CA THR A 24 -2.14 -3.60 -12.66
C THR A 24 -3.50 -4.18 -12.28
N TYR A 25 -3.90 -4.09 -11.00
CA TYR A 25 -5.17 -4.62 -10.54
C TYR A 25 -6.36 -3.88 -11.19
N PRO A 26 -7.11 -4.51 -12.10
CA PRO A 26 -7.99 -3.79 -13.03
C PRO A 26 -9.39 -3.54 -12.46
N THR A 27 -9.64 -3.88 -11.20
CA THR A 27 -10.99 -3.86 -10.62
C THR A 27 -11.03 -3.18 -9.26
N SER A 28 -12.15 -2.51 -8.98
CA SER A 28 -12.51 -2.00 -7.65
C SER A 28 -13.16 -3.08 -6.77
N GLN A 29 -13.10 -4.36 -7.16
CA GLN A 29 -13.57 -5.49 -6.37
C GLN A 29 -12.43 -6.47 -6.22
N CYS A 30 -11.60 -6.21 -5.22
CA CYS A 30 -10.47 -7.05 -4.87
C CYS A 30 -10.89 -8.48 -4.52
N LYS A 31 -10.29 -9.43 -5.23
CA LYS A 31 -10.33 -10.87 -4.99
C LYS A 31 -8.97 -11.29 -4.44
N GLY A 32 -8.93 -11.82 -3.22
CA GLY A 32 -7.68 -12.09 -2.49
C GLY A 32 -6.66 -12.91 -3.29
N ASP A 33 -7.09 -14.00 -3.94
CA ASP A 33 -6.18 -14.85 -4.73
C ASP A 33 -5.57 -14.11 -5.93
N GLN A 34 -6.39 -13.33 -6.65
CA GLN A 34 -5.94 -12.58 -7.83
C GLN A 34 -5.04 -11.40 -7.44
N CYS A 35 -5.34 -10.74 -6.32
CA CYS A 35 -4.50 -9.69 -5.76
C CYS A 35 -3.13 -10.23 -5.35
N THR A 36 -3.09 -11.43 -4.76
CA THR A 36 -1.83 -12.09 -4.39
C THR A 36 -0.98 -12.39 -5.61
N GLU A 37 -1.56 -13.00 -6.66
CA GLU A 37 -0.85 -13.32 -7.89
C GLU A 37 -0.30 -12.06 -8.59
N ASP A 38 -1.08 -10.97 -8.67
CA ASP A 38 -0.64 -9.70 -9.25
C ASP A 38 0.52 -9.09 -8.46
N CYS A 39 0.41 -9.02 -7.13
CA CYS A 39 1.47 -8.48 -6.28
C CYS A 39 2.76 -9.32 -6.36
N GLU A 40 2.65 -10.65 -6.39
CA GLU A 40 3.80 -11.54 -6.58
C GLU A 40 4.48 -11.29 -7.93
N HIS A 41 3.69 -11.06 -9.00
CA HIS A 41 4.21 -10.70 -10.32
C HIS A 41 4.91 -9.33 -10.34
N GLU A 42 4.43 -8.38 -9.53
CA GLU A 42 5.04 -7.06 -9.33
C GLU A 42 6.28 -7.11 -8.41
N GLY A 43 6.61 -8.28 -7.83
CA GLY A 43 7.78 -8.49 -6.97
C GLY A 43 7.53 -8.23 -5.48
N TYR A 44 6.27 -8.21 -5.06
CA TYR A 44 5.85 -8.02 -3.68
C TYR A 44 5.50 -9.37 -3.03
N PRO A 45 6.11 -9.74 -1.89
CA PRO A 45 5.93 -11.05 -1.26
C PRO A 45 4.59 -11.23 -0.53
N TYR A 46 3.81 -10.17 -0.34
CA TYR A 46 2.55 -10.21 0.38
C TYR A 46 1.55 -9.24 -0.22
N ALA A 47 0.26 -9.60 -0.14
CA ALA A 47 -0.84 -8.83 -0.69
C ALA A 47 -2.07 -8.93 0.22
N GLU A 48 -2.89 -7.89 0.26
CA GLU A 48 -4.16 -7.87 0.96
C GLU A 48 -5.20 -7.04 0.19
N CYS A 49 -6.46 -7.47 0.27
CA CYS A 49 -7.57 -6.65 -0.18
C CYS A 49 -7.95 -5.66 0.90
N ASP A 50 -7.70 -4.38 0.65
CA ASP A 50 -8.07 -3.29 1.54
C ASP A 50 -9.33 -2.61 0.98
N THR A 51 -10.26 -2.26 1.86
CA THR A 51 -11.56 -1.70 1.48
C THR A 51 -11.55 -0.22 1.80
N ASP A 52 -11.98 0.62 0.86
CA ASP A 52 -12.03 2.05 1.09
C ASP A 52 -13.05 2.37 2.18
N HIS A 53 -12.60 3.02 3.26
CA HIS A 53 -13.46 3.36 4.40
C HIS A 53 -14.54 4.39 4.06
N GLN A 54 -14.36 5.17 2.99
CA GLN A 54 -15.32 6.15 2.52
C GLN A 54 -16.31 5.54 1.51
N TYR A 55 -15.87 4.52 0.78
CA TYR A 55 -16.62 3.76 -0.23
C TYR A 55 -16.47 2.26 0.00
N PRO A 56 -17.20 1.67 0.96
CA PRO A 56 -17.02 0.28 1.39
C PRO A 56 -17.36 -0.75 0.31
N GLU A 57 -18.00 -0.34 -0.78
CA GLU A 57 -18.20 -1.17 -1.96
C GLU A 57 -16.97 -1.27 -2.87
N LEU A 58 -15.97 -0.40 -2.66
CA LEU A 58 -14.71 -0.39 -3.38
C LEU A 58 -13.64 -1.08 -2.54
N SER A 59 -13.10 -2.17 -3.05
CA SER A 59 -11.92 -2.84 -2.51
C SER A 59 -10.79 -2.84 -3.52
N TYR A 60 -9.59 -2.57 -3.04
CA TYR A 60 -8.38 -2.45 -3.84
C TYR A 60 -7.30 -3.42 -3.35
N CYS A 61 -6.41 -3.78 -4.27
CA CYS A 61 -5.29 -4.65 -3.96
C CYS A 61 -4.11 -3.85 -3.41
N ALA A 62 -3.69 -4.15 -2.19
CA ALA A 62 -2.53 -3.58 -1.53
C ALA A 62 -1.41 -4.61 -1.46
N CYS A 63 -0.27 -4.32 -2.10
CA CYS A 63 0.94 -5.11 -2.05
C CYS A 63 1.88 -4.60 -0.94
N PHE A 64 2.58 -5.51 -0.28
CA PHE A 64 3.46 -5.21 0.85
C PHE A 64 4.89 -5.69 0.59
N PHE A 65 5.87 -4.93 1.07
CA PHE A 65 7.30 -5.26 0.97
C PHE A 65 8.06 -4.82 2.22
N PRO A 66 9.20 -5.47 2.52
CA PRO A 66 10.10 -4.96 3.54
C PRO A 66 10.59 -3.55 3.15
N CYS A 67 10.38 -2.62 4.06
CA CYS A 67 11.14 -1.39 4.16
C CYS A 67 11.84 -1.38 5.54
#